data_AF-A0A177MU96-F1
#
_entry.id   AF-A0A177MU96-F1
#
_cell.length_a   1.000
_cell.length_b   1.000
_cell.length_c   1.000
_cell.angle_alpha   90.00
_cell.angle_beta   90.00
_cell.angle_gamma   90.00
#
_symmetry.space_group_name_H-M   'P 1'
#
loop_
_entity.id
_entity.type
_entity.pdbx_description
1 polymer ?
#
loop_
_entity_poly.entity_id
_entity_poly.type
_entity_poly.pdbx_seq_one_letter_code
_entity_poly.pdbx_strand_id
1 'polypeptide(L)' 'MAAEKTKDDRKKVSLNKETCKTLNTFSRLNAVKLRLVLDAMVDIVLIDEHLSSRVIELALEKEAMEKG' A
#
# COMPACT_ATOMS: atom_id res chain seq x y z
N MET A 1 25.82 10.62 23.32
CA MET A 1 24.40 10.79 22.90
C MET A 1 23.91 9.43 22.44
N ALA A 2 22.97 8.83 23.15
CA ALA A 2 22.44 7.51 22.82
C ALA A 2 21.65 7.63 21.51
N ALA A 3 22.04 6.85 20.49
CA ALA A 3 21.26 6.72 19.28
C ALA A 3 19.91 6.10 19.64
N GLU A 4 18.86 6.92 19.67
CA GLU A 4 17.49 6.44 19.75
C GLU A 4 17.26 5.55 18.54
N LYS A 5 17.30 4.23 18.76
CA LYS A 5 16.80 3.26 17.79
C LYS A 5 15.30 3.52 17.67
N THR A 6 14.91 4.33 16.70
CA THR A 6 13.52 4.50 16.29
C THR A 6 12.98 3.11 16.04
N LYS A 7 12.20 2.58 16.98
CA LYS A 7 11.48 1.34 16.77
C LYS A 7 10.60 1.59 15.57
N ASP A 8 10.90 0.91 14.47
CA ASP A 8 10.11 0.88 13.24
C ASP A 8 8.69 0.49 13.66
N ASP A 9 7.79 1.48 13.78
CA ASP A 9 6.43 1.34 14.31
C ASP A 9 5.57 0.68 13.23
N ARG A 10 5.83 -0.61 13.00
CA ARG A 10 5.18 -1.40 11.96
C ARG A 10 3.77 -1.74 12.40
N LYS A 11 2.80 -1.13 11.75
CA LYS A 11 1.39 -1.52 11.87
C LYS A 11 1.07 -2.64 10.91
N LYS A 12 0.35 -3.65 11.39
CA LYS A 12 -0.23 -4.70 10.53
C LYS A 12 -1.52 -4.16 9.93
N VAL A 13 -1.66 -4.30 8.62
CA VAL A 13 -2.89 -3.99 7.88
C VAL A 13 -3.50 -5.30 7.41
N SER A 14 -4.81 -5.46 7.63
CA SER A 14 -5.57 -6.59 7.11
C SER A 14 -5.84 -6.38 5.63
N LEU A 15 -5.45 -7.36 4.81
CA LEU A 15 -5.72 -7.37 3.38
C LEU A 15 -6.52 -8.62 3.04
N ASN A 16 -7.39 -8.51 2.04
CA ASN A 16 -7.99 -9.66 1.39
C ASN A 16 -6.87 -10.62 0.89
N LYS A 17 -7.14 -11.92 0.93
CA LYS A 17 -6.18 -12.98 0.58
C LYS A 17 -5.67 -12.88 -0.87
N GLU A 18 -6.56 -12.59 -1.81
CA GLU A 18 -6.24 -12.42 -3.22
C GLU A 18 -5.40 -11.16 -3.47
N THR A 19 -5.74 -10.02 -2.87
CA THR A 19 -4.96 -8.78 -2.91
C THR A 19 -3.55 -9.02 -2.39
N CYS A 20 -3.42 -9.69 -1.25
CA CYS A 20 -2.12 -10.04 -0.69
C CYS A 20 -1.32 -10.97 -1.62
N LYS A 21 -1.98 -11.96 -2.26
CA LYS A 21 -1.33 -12.84 -3.24
C LYS A 21 -0.84 -12.06 -4.46
N THR A 22 -1.66 -11.19 -5.02
CA THR A 22 -1.32 -10.36 -6.19
C THR A 22 -0.14 -9.44 -5.89
N LEU A 23 -0.17 -8.74 -4.75
CA LEU A 23 0.93 -7.88 -4.31
C LEU A 23 2.24 -8.65 -4.10
N ASN A 24 2.16 -9.83 -3.46
CA ASN A 24 3.35 -10.67 -3.29
C ASN A 24 3.93 -11.13 -4.62
N THR A 25 3.08 -11.59 -5.55
CA THR A 25 3.51 -11.97 -6.90
C THR A 25 4.16 -10.80 -7.64
N PHE A 26 3.52 -9.63 -7.62
CA PHE A 26 4.05 -8.41 -8.25
C PHE A 26 5.44 -8.06 -7.69
N SER A 27 5.62 -8.07 -6.37
CA SER A 27 6.93 -7.76 -5.77
C SER A 27 7.99 -8.81 -6.13
N ARG A 28 7.63 -10.10 -6.15
CA ARG A 28 8.54 -11.21 -6.48
C ARG A 28 8.99 -11.19 -7.93
N LEU A 29 8.08 -10.92 -8.86
CA LEU A 29 8.40 -10.83 -10.30
C LEU A 29 9.42 -9.73 -10.60
N ASN A 30 9.40 -8.65 -9.79
CA ASN A 30 10.33 -7.54 -9.94
C ASN A 30 11.55 -7.64 -9.00
N ALA A 31 11.69 -8.73 -8.25
CA ALA A 31 12.75 -8.93 -7.25
C ALA A 31 12.86 -7.80 -6.19
N VAL A 32 11.74 -7.13 -5.87
CA VAL A 32 11.68 -6.06 -4.87
C VAL A 32 10.93 -6.55 -3.64
N LYS A 33 11.34 -6.11 -2.44
CA LYS A 33 10.60 -6.41 -1.21
C LYS A 33 9.25 -5.72 -1.24
N LEU A 34 8.16 -6.46 -0.97
CA LEU A 34 6.80 -5.92 -0.96
C LEU A 34 6.65 -4.62 -0.16
N ARG A 35 7.30 -4.52 1.00
CA ARG A 35 7.31 -3.27 1.79
C ARG A 35 7.77 -2.07 0.97
N LEU A 36 8.90 -2.18 0.28
CA LEU A 36 9.47 -1.08 -0.50
C LEU A 36 8.60 -0.73 -1.70
N VAL A 37 7.91 -1.71 -2.27
CA VAL A 37 6.90 -1.48 -3.32
C VAL A 37 5.75 -0.64 -2.76
N LEU A 38 5.22 -0.99 -1.58
CA LEU A 38 4.13 -0.23 -0.95
C LEU A 38 4.58 1.18 -0.57
N ASP A 39 5.77 1.33 0.01
CA ASP A 39 6.34 2.64 0.36
C ASP A 39 6.45 3.53 -0.91
N ALA A 40 7.01 3.00 -2.00
CA ALA A 40 7.12 3.73 -3.27
C ALA A 40 5.75 4.04 -3.90
N MET A 41 4.78 3.14 -3.81
CA MET A 41 3.41 3.40 -4.29
C MET A 41 2.77 4.56 -3.52
N VAL A 42 2.96 4.63 -2.20
CA VAL A 42 2.47 5.75 -1.39
C VAL A 42 3.15 7.05 -1.80
N ASP A 43 4.47 7.06 -1.98
CA ASP A 43 5.20 8.25 -2.42
C ASP A 43 4.67 8.78 -3.75
N ILE A 44 4.43 7.91 -4.73
CA ILE A 44 3.85 8.29 -6.03
C ILE A 44 2.43 8.86 -5.85
N VAL A 45 1.58 8.19 -5.08
CA VAL A 45 0.19 8.63 -4.83
C VAL A 45 0.14 9.99 -4.13
N LEU A 46 1.10 10.31 -3.26
CA LEU A 46 1.15 11.58 -2.57
C LEU A 46 1.69 12.73 -3.44
N ILE A 47 2.48 12.43 -4.48
CA ILE A 47 3.06 13.43 -5.38
C ILE A 47 2.14 13.72 -6.57
N ASP A 48 1.45 12.71 -7.09
CA ASP A 48 0.57 12.83 -8.26
C ASP A 48 -0.90 13.02 -7.83
N GLU A 49 -1.38 14.27 -7.88
CA GLU A 49 -2.76 14.63 -7.50
C GLU A 49 -3.81 13.86 -8.31
N HIS A 50 -3.59 13.64 -9.61
CA HIS A 50 -4.55 12.93 -10.46
C HIS A 50 -4.62 11.45 -10.11
N LEU A 51 -3.47 10.82 -9.87
CA LEU A 51 -3.44 9.45 -9.37
C LEU A 51 -4.11 9.34 -8.00
N SER A 52 -3.86 10.29 -7.12
CA SER A 52 -4.47 10.37 -5.78
C SER A 52 -5.99 10.38 -5.86
N SER A 53 -6.56 11.29 -6.65
CA SER A 53 -8.01 11.36 -6.86
C SER A 53 -8.59 10.05 -7.38
N ARG A 54 -7.96 9.43 -8.40
CA ARG A 54 -8.42 8.16 -8.95
C ARG A 54 -8.38 7.00 -7.95
N VAL A 55 -7.36 6.96 -7.10
CA VAL A 55 -7.25 5.93 -6.06
C VAL A 55 -8.37 6.09 -5.03
N ILE A 56 -8.69 7.33 -4.63
CA ILE A 56 -9.79 7.60 -3.69
C ILE A 56 -11.15 7.29 -4.31
N GLU A 57 -11.41 7.71 -5.54
CA GLU A 57 -12.66 7.39 -6.25
C GLU A 57 -12.90 5.88 -6.32
N LEU A 58 -11.89 5.12 -6.76
CA LEU A 58 -11.99 3.66 -6.84
C LEU A 58 -12.19 3.01 -5.46
N ALA A 59 -11.59 3.57 -4.41
CA ALA A 59 -11.79 3.08 -3.05
C ALA A 59 -13.23 3.31 -2.57
N LEU A 60 -13.83 4.47 -2.87
CA LEU A 60 -15.22 4.78 -2.56
C LEU A 60 -16.19 3.86 -3.32
N GLU A 61 -15.92 3.58 -4.59
CA GLU A 61 -16.72 2.63 -5.38
C GLU A 61 -16.67 1.22 -4.78
N LYS A 62 -15.50 0.76 -4.35
CA LYS A 62 -15.35 -0.54 -3.69
C LYS A 62 -16.08 -0.59 -2.35
N GLU A 63 -15.98 0.47 -1.56
CA GLU A 63 -16.69 0.54 -0.27
C GLU A 63 -18.20 0.47 -0.48
N ALA A 64 -18.73 1.11 -1.53
CA ALA A 64 -20.14 1.03 -1.90
C ALA A 64 -20.55 -0.40 -2.28
N MET A 65 -19.69 -1.14 -3.01
CA MET A 65 -19.92 -2.54 -3.37
C MET A 65 -19.85 -3.50 -2.18
N GLU A 66 -19.08 -3.18 -1.13
CA GLU A 66 -19.03 -4.00 0.09
C GLU A 66 -20.22 -3.77 1.04
N LYS A 67 -20.91 -2.62 0.91
CA LYS A 67 -22.05 -2.24 1.75
C LYS A 67 -23.43 -2.56 1.14
N GLY A 68 -23.49 -2.87 -0.17
CA GLY A 68 -24.71 -3.24 -0.90
C GLY A 68 -24.90 -4.74 -1.00
#